data_AF-A0A350KMD9-F1
#
_entry.id   AF-A0A350KMD9-F1
#
_cell.length_a   1.000
_cell.length_b   1.000
_cell.length_c   1.000
_cell.angle_alpha   90.00
_cell.angle_beta   90.00
_cell.angle_gamma   90.00
#
_symmetry.space_group_name_H-M   'P 1'
#
loop_
_entity.id
_entity.type
_entity.pdbx_description
1 polymer ?
#
loop_
_entity_poly.entity_id
_entity_poly.type
_entity_poly.pdbx_seq_one_letter_code
_entity_poly.pdbx_strand_id
1 'polypeptide(L)' 'MLQTVVLALVQSAAEFLPVSSSAHLILTPMLFGWRDQGLAADIALHVGTLFSVMIYFRADVAAMISGGVDVLKRRF' A
#
# COMPACT_ATOMS: atom_id res chain seq x y z
N MET A 1 -7.39 -8.32 16.62
CA MET A 1 -6.28 -7.33 16.83
C MET A 1 -4.93 -7.91 16.47
N LEU A 2 -4.45 -9.00 17.09
CA LEU A 2 -3.17 -9.63 16.72
C LEU A 2 -3.12 -10.04 15.23
N GLN A 3 -4.18 -10.64 14.72
CA GLN A 3 -4.30 -11.05 13.31
C GLN A 3 -4.15 -9.88 12.34
N THR A 4 -4.74 -8.73 12.64
CA THR A 4 -4.69 -7.51 11.81
C THR A 4 -3.28 -6.92 11.77
N VAL A 5 -2.55 -6.94 12.90
CA VAL A 5 -1.15 -6.50 12.96
C VAL A 5 -0.25 -7.42 12.14
N VAL A 6 -0.45 -8.74 12.24
CA VAL A 6 0.31 -9.73 11.46
C VAL A 6 0.03 -9.56 9.97
N LEU A 7 -1.23 -9.39 9.56
CA LEU A 7 -1.57 -9.14 8.15
C LEU A 7 -1.00 -7.81 7.65
N ALA A 8 -1.02 -6.75 8.47
CA ALA A 8 -0.43 -5.47 8.11
C ALA A 8 1.09 -5.58 7.87
N LEU A 9 1.79 -6.32 8.72
CA LEU A 9 3.23 -6.57 8.56
C LEU A 9 3.51 -7.40 7.31
N VAL A 10 2.76 -8.49 7.10
CA VAL A 10 2.90 -9.35 5.91
C VAL A 10 2.60 -8.57 4.63
N GLN A 11 1.54 -7.76 4.60
CA GLN A 11 1.21 -6.90 3.46
C GLN A 11 2.32 -5.88 3.21
N SER A 12 2.82 -5.22 4.26
CA SER A 12 3.90 -4.25 4.14
C SER A 12 5.22 -4.88 3.67
N ALA A 13 5.45 -6.18 3.88
CA ALA A 13 6.60 -6.88 3.33
C ALA A 13 6.33 -7.37 1.89
N ALA A 14 5.14 -7.92 1.63
CA ALA A 14 4.74 -8.48 0.34
C ALA A 14 4.45 -7.43 -0.73
N GLU A 15 4.23 -6.16 -0.36
CA GLU A 15 4.07 -5.08 -1.33
C GLU A 15 5.43 -4.54 -1.82
N PHE A 16 6.50 -4.77 -1.06
CA PHE A 16 7.87 -4.39 -1.44
C PHE A 16 8.65 -5.54 -2.10
N LEU A 17 8.28 -6.80 -1.86
CA LEU A 17 8.75 -7.93 -2.66
C LEU A 17 7.75 -8.17 -3.81
N PRO A 18 8.17 -8.43 -5.07
CA PRO A 18 7.28 -8.66 -6.20
C PRO A 18 6.64 -10.06 -6.15
N VAL A 19 5.96 -10.36 -5.04
CA VAL A 19 5.14 -11.56 -4.81
C VAL A 19 3.69 -11.09 -4.79
N SER A 20 2.88 -11.60 -5.72
CA SER A 20 1.48 -11.20 -5.92
C SER A 20 0.72 -10.95 -4.60
N SER A 21 0.47 -9.67 -4.30
CA SER A 21 -0.17 -9.16 -3.07
C SER A 21 -1.59 -9.73 -2.88
N SER A 22 -2.39 -9.80 -3.94
CA SER A 22 -3.76 -10.33 -3.90
C SER A 22 -3.84 -11.84 -3.59
N ALA A 23 -2.80 -12.62 -3.89
CA ALA A 23 -2.81 -14.05 -3.61
C ALA A 23 -2.65 -14.33 -2.11
N HIS A 24 -1.75 -13.62 -1.41
CA HIS A 24 -1.47 -13.89 0.00
C HIS A 24 -2.60 -13.41 0.93
N LEU A 25 -3.24 -12.27 0.64
CA LEU A 25 -4.37 -11.77 1.42
C LEU A 25 -5.62 -12.66 1.34
N ILE A 26 -5.81 -13.40 0.24
CA ILE A 26 -6.92 -14.34 0.05
C ILE A 26 -6.57 -15.76 0.52
N LEU A 27 -5.34 -16.24 0.29
CA LEU A 27 -4.91 -17.58 0.69
C LEU A 27 -4.68 -17.72 2.20
N THR A 28 -4.22 -16.67 2.90
CA THR A 28 -3.89 -16.77 4.33
C THR A 28 -5.14 -16.97 5.21
N PRO A 29 -6.25 -16.23 5.03
CA PRO A 29 -7.49 -16.48 5.78
C PRO A 29 -8.12 -17.84 5.44
N MET A 30 -8.02 -18.29 4.19
CA MET A 30 -8.49 -19.63 3.76
C MET A 30 -7.69 -20.78 4.39
N LEU A 31 -6.37 -20.65 4.51
CA LEU A 31 -5.50 -21.67 5.11
C LEU A 31 -5.59 -21.72 6.65
N PHE A 32 -5.85 -20.58 7.30
CA PHE A 32 -5.92 -20.48 8.76
C PHE A 32 -7.34 -20.47 9.34
N GLY A 33 -8.39 -20.54 8.51
CA GLY A 33 -9.79 -20.54 8.95
C GLY A 33 -10.24 -19.24 9.61
N TRP A 34 -9.59 -18.12 9.29
CA TRP A 34 -9.89 -16.82 9.89
C TRP A 34 -11.04 -16.15 9.14
N ARG A 35 -11.94 -15.49 9.87
CA ARG A 35 -13.00 -14.67 9.25
C ARG A 35 -12.33 -13.62 8.38
N ASP A 36 -12.76 -13.58 7.13
CA ASP A 36 -12.33 -12.62 6.14
C ASP A 36 -12.43 -11.22 6.74
N GLN A 37 -11.30 -10.50 6.78
CA GLN A 37 -11.28 -9.14 7.31
C GLN A 37 -11.97 -8.17 6.33
N GLY A 38 -12.29 -8.68 5.13
CA GLY A 38 -13.12 -8.04 4.12
C GLY A 38 -12.37 -6.98 3.34
N LEU A 39 -12.96 -6.58 2.20
CA LEU A 39 -12.41 -5.59 1.27
C LEU A 39 -11.96 -4.28 1.94
N ALA A 40 -12.62 -3.88 3.03
CA ALA A 40 -12.26 -2.68 3.79
C ALA A 40 -10.88 -2.78 4.45
N ALA A 41 -10.49 -3.96 4.94
CA ALA A 41 -9.17 -4.17 5.51
C ALA A 41 -8.10 -4.11 4.41
N ASP A 42 -8.35 -4.71 3.26
CA ASP A 42 -7.42 -4.69 2.12
C ASP A 42 -7.17 -3.27 1.60
N ILE A 43 -8.24 -2.47 1.49
CA ILE A 43 -8.14 -1.06 1.10
C ILE A 43 -7.35 -0.27 2.16
N ALA A 44 -7.65 -0.47 3.45
CA ALA A 44 -6.94 0.22 4.51
C ALA A 44 -5.43 -0.10 4.52
N LEU A 45 -5.07 -1.36 4.26
CA LEU A 45 -3.69 -1.77 4.19
C LEU A 45 -2.96 -1.19 2.96
N HIS A 46 -3.59 -1.21 1.78
CA HIS A 46 -3.01 -0.59 0.56
C HIS A 46 -2.85 0.94 0.71
N VAL A 47 -3.84 1.61 1.31
CA VAL A 47 -3.73 3.05 1.59
C VAL A 47 -2.62 3.30 2.61
N GLY A 48 -2.48 2.44 3.62
CA GLY A 48 -1.42 2.52 4.63
C GLY A 48 -0.02 2.38 4.02
N THR A 49 0.19 1.41 3.14
CA THR A 49 1.49 1.19 2.47
C THR A 49 1.80 2.33 1.50
N LEU A 50 0.82 2.77 0.69
CA LEU A 50 0.98 3.93 -0.18
C LEU A 50 1.36 5.19 0.61
N PHE A 51 0.67 5.46 1.72
CA PHE A 51 0.95 6.62 2.55
C PHE A 51 2.34 6.56 3.20
N SER A 52 2.77 5.37 3.64
CA SER A 52 4.14 5.15 4.15
C SER A 52 5.20 5.50 3.09
N VAL A 53 5.01 5.07 1.84
CA VAL A 53 5.91 5.36 0.72
C VAL A 53 5.88 6.86 0.38
N MET A 54 4.71 7.49 0.34
CA MET A 54 4.56 8.92 0.09
C MET A 54 5.27 9.78 1.15
N ILE A 55 5.22 9.38 2.43
CA ILE A 55 5.95 10.08 3.49
C ILE A 55 7.45 9.89 3.34
N TYR A 56 7.90 8.65 3.08
CA TYR A 56 9.32 8.36 2.92
C TYR A 56 9.94 9.14 1.76
N PHE A 57 9.28 9.16 0.60
CA PHE A 57 9.71 9.90 -0.60
C PHE A 57 9.10 11.30 -0.71
N ARG A 58 8.69 11.93 0.40
CA ARG A 58 7.98 13.22 0.38
C ARG A 58 8.72 14.33 -0.38
N ALA A 59 10.06 14.32 -0.34
CA ALA A 59 10.90 15.30 -1.01
C ALA A 59 10.88 15.09 -2.53
N ASP A 60 11.07 13.85 -2.98
CA ASP A 60 10.99 13.46 -4.38
C ASP A 60 9.59 13.69 -4.96
N VAL A 61 8.55 13.32 -4.19
CA VAL A 61 7.14 13.56 -4.57
C VAL A 61 6.87 15.06 -4.71
N ALA A 62 7.33 15.89 -3.77
CA ALA A 62 7.19 17.34 -3.87
C ALA A 62 7.92 17.91 -5.10
N ALA A 63 9.14 17.43 -5.37
CA ALA A 63 9.92 17.85 -6.53
C ALA A 63 9.27 17.44 -7.87
N MET A 64 8.68 16.24 -7.93
CA MET A 64 7.92 15.77 -9.09
C MET A 64 6.66 16.61 -9.32
N ILE A 65 5.93 16.93 -8.25
CA ILE A 65 4.72 17.77 -8.33
C ILE A 65 5.09 19.18 -8.80
N SER A 66 6.11 19.81 -8.22
CA SER A 66 6.54 21.15 -8.64
C SER A 66 7.01 21.15 -10.09
N GLY A 67 7.80 20.15 -10.50
CA GLY A 67 8.24 20.01 -11.89
C GLY A 67 7.08 19.82 -12.87
N GLY A 68 6.08 19.01 -12.52
CA GLY A 68 4.88 18.82 -13.33
C GLY A 68 4.06 20.09 -13.49
N VAL A 69 3.89 20.87 -12.41
CA VAL A 69 3.24 22.18 -12.44
C VAL A 69 4.00 23.16 -13.33
N ASP A 70 5.32 23.17 -13.25
CA ASP A 70 6.16 24.06 -14.07
C ASP A 70 6.08 23.72 -15.56
N VAL A 71 6.02 22.43 -15.91
CA VAL A 71 5.78 21.98 -17.30
C VAL A 71 4.41 22.43 -17.79
N LEU A 72 3.38 22.32 -16.96
CA LEU A 72 2.02 22.73 -17.33
C LEU A 72 1.92 24.25 -17.54
N LYS A 73 2.60 25.04 -16.69
CA LYS A 73 2.69 26.51 -16.79
C LYS A 73 3.51 27.00 -17.97
N ARG A 74 4.48 26.22 -18.46
CA ARG A 74 5.28 26.58 -19.64
C ARG A 74 4.59 26.25 -20.97
N ARG A 75 3.52 25.46 -20.93
CA ARG A 75 2.79 24.97 -22.11
C ARG A 75 1.51 25.76 -22.41
N PHE A 76 1.06 26.58 -21.47
CA PHE A 76 -0.01 27.59 -21.62
C PHE A 76 0.60 28.99 -21.51
#